data_AF-A0AAD5M6K6-F1
#
_entry.id   AF-A0AAD5M6K6-F1
#
_cell.length_a   1.000
_cell.length_b   1.000
_cell.length_c   1.000
_cell.angle_alpha   90.00
_cell.angle_beta   90.00
_cell.angle_gamma   90.00
#
_symmetry.space_group_name_H-M   'P 1'
#
loop_
_entity.id
_entity.type
_entity.pdbx_description
1 polymer ?
#
loop_
_entity_poly.entity_id
_entity_poly.type
_entity_poly.pdbx_seq_one_letter_code
_entity_poly.pdbx_strand_id
1 'polypeptide(L)'
;MTLRLPIQYADDAYALRMSISVKFLWKRLQEILTVENNDELATVTFQCDKGVVELAPGHTWTHPYINGATAIATMQSIEITKVVVGGKELFAHQCRLEVASQMAQQLSDESLPISNEEQPYYDALKAEFGDSCTEDFYIRVTRAFRNNKKNRMQQTMSEAKRIVEWRKLFQADTVLTRELDQAKIYFDCWPGMLYGEDEEGHLIAVDRLSEIQVEAFQKNFDSIDKLIPHRLQYMERIQWEKAAVSKRAGKRVYKHICIVDLRGLGLKHASRSIVNHLKPIFDVGQLYYPETLHRLYLINAPTVFAAVWKMISGLIDPETREKIQVYKDHDKFLAAAKSHGIPLASLPTYLGGEHPGRPLNTTFKPSVPDTPLPVPSPTVAAQE
;
A
#
# COMPACT_ATOMS: atom_id res chain seq x y z
N MET A 1 -24.83 -4.61 4.10
CA MET A 1 -24.71 -4.55 2.63
C MET A 1 -26.09 -4.84 2.06
N THR A 2 -26.77 -3.87 1.45
CA THR A 2 -28.07 -4.13 0.83
C THR A 2 -27.84 -4.67 -0.57
N LEU A 3 -28.31 -5.87 -0.87
CA LEU A 3 -28.15 -6.49 -2.18
C LEU A 3 -29.48 -6.46 -2.92
N ARG A 4 -29.49 -5.83 -4.10
CA ARG A 4 -30.67 -5.80 -4.98
C ARG A 4 -30.38 -6.71 -6.17
N LEU A 5 -31.07 -7.84 -6.25
CA LEU A 5 -30.98 -8.74 -7.40
C LEU A 5 -32.20 -8.51 -8.30
N PRO A 6 -32.02 -8.07 -9.56
CA PRO A 6 -33.15 -8.01 -10.49
C PRO A 6 -33.60 -9.43 -10.85
N ILE A 7 -34.90 -9.74 -10.71
CA ILE A 7 -35.49 -10.98 -11.20
C ILE A 7 -36.31 -10.65 -12.44
N GLN A 8 -36.00 -11.30 -13.56
CA GLN A 8 -36.83 -11.12 -14.76
C GLN A 8 -38.06 -12.02 -14.68
N TYR A 9 -39.23 -11.39 -14.73
CA TYR A 9 -40.51 -12.05 -14.98
C TYR A 9 -41.09 -11.49 -16.28
N ALA A 10 -41.75 -12.34 -17.07
CA ALA A 10 -42.36 -11.92 -18.32
C ALA A 10 -43.46 -10.88 -18.03
N ASP A 11 -43.31 -9.74 -18.69
CA ASP A 11 -44.11 -8.50 -18.69
C ASP A 11 -43.84 -7.45 -17.60
N ASP A 12 -43.11 -7.75 -16.52
CA ASP A 12 -42.63 -6.73 -15.58
C ASP A 12 -41.29 -7.17 -14.93
N ALA A 13 -40.25 -6.34 -15.08
CA ALA A 13 -38.94 -6.56 -14.44
C ALA A 13 -39.07 -6.35 -12.92
N TYR A 14 -39.34 -7.41 -12.17
CA TYR A 14 -39.49 -7.34 -10.72
C TYR A 14 -38.14 -7.45 -9.99
N ALA A 15 -37.71 -6.39 -9.30
CA ALA A 15 -36.47 -6.41 -8.53
C ALA A 15 -36.73 -6.88 -7.09
N LEU A 16 -36.23 -8.07 -6.74
CA LEU A 16 -36.32 -8.60 -5.38
C LEU A 16 -35.53 -7.73 -4.40
N ARG A 17 -36.18 -7.31 -3.30
CA ARG A 17 -35.55 -6.48 -2.27
C ARG A 17 -35.13 -7.32 -1.06
N MET A 18 -33.83 -7.56 -0.93
CA MET A 18 -33.27 -8.23 0.24
C MET A 18 -32.15 -7.42 0.87
N SER A 19 -32.01 -7.51 2.20
CA SER A 19 -30.90 -6.92 2.92
C SER A 19 -30.11 -8.01 3.63
N ILE A 20 -28.79 -7.96 3.50
CA ILE A 20 -27.89 -8.86 4.22
C ILE A 20 -26.98 -8.00 5.11
N SER A 21 -26.96 -8.31 6.40
CA SER A 21 -26.12 -7.58 7.34
C SER A 21 -25.37 -8.54 8.25
N VAL A 22 -24.16 -8.13 8.63
CA VAL A 22 -23.36 -8.82 9.63
C VAL A 22 -23.22 -7.84 10.80
N LYS A 23 -23.62 -8.26 11.99
CA LYS A 23 -23.57 -7.45 13.22
C LYS A 23 -22.63 -8.10 14.25
N PHE A 24 -21.83 -7.27 14.91
CA PHE A 24 -20.92 -7.68 15.99
C PHE A 24 -21.54 -7.35 17.36
N LEU A 25 -21.77 -8.36 18.19
CA LEU A 25 -22.29 -8.20 19.55
C LEU A 25 -21.16 -8.28 20.59
N TRP A 26 -20.78 -7.11 21.10
CA TRP A 26 -19.68 -6.89 22.04
C TRP A 26 -19.79 -7.65 23.35
N LYS A 27 -21.00 -8.06 23.77
CA LYS A 27 -21.20 -8.76 25.06
C LYS A 27 -20.77 -10.23 25.06
N ARG A 28 -20.53 -10.86 23.90
CA ARG A 28 -20.18 -12.30 23.81
C ARG A 28 -19.19 -12.69 22.71
N LEU A 29 -18.52 -11.74 22.04
CA LEU A 29 -17.70 -12.02 20.83
C LEU A 29 -18.47 -12.84 19.79
N GLN A 30 -19.76 -12.50 19.61
CA GLN A 30 -20.64 -13.17 18.68
C GLN A 30 -20.85 -12.32 17.43
N GLU A 31 -20.66 -12.92 16.27
CA GLU A 31 -21.04 -12.37 14.98
C GLU A 31 -22.41 -12.92 14.61
N ILE A 32 -23.30 -12.06 14.12
CA ILE A 32 -24.63 -12.46 13.64
C ILE A 32 -24.74 -12.09 12.18
N LEU A 33 -24.92 -13.11 11.33
CA LEU A 33 -25.42 -12.91 9.96
C LEU A 33 -26.94 -12.77 10.02
N THR A 34 -27.46 -11.76 9.36
CA THR A 34 -28.89 -11.47 9.28
C THR A 34 -29.29 -11.34 7.81
N VAL A 35 -30.27 -12.14 7.39
CA VAL A 35 -30.91 -12.04 6.08
C VAL A 35 -32.34 -11.55 6.31
N GLU A 36 -32.67 -10.39 5.77
CA GLU A 36 -33.98 -9.78 5.89
C GLU A 36 -34.64 -9.71 4.51
N ASN A 37 -35.82 -10.30 4.41
CA ASN A 37 -36.67 -10.18 3.25
C ASN A 37 -37.45 -8.86 3.33
N ASN A 38 -36.92 -7.83 2.65
CA ASN A 38 -37.51 -6.50 2.57
C ASN A 38 -38.50 -6.38 1.40
N ASP A 39 -38.84 -7.51 0.79
CA ASP A 39 -39.82 -7.60 -0.27
C ASP A 39 -41.24 -7.71 0.31
N GLU A 40 -42.20 -7.08 -0.33
CA GLU A 40 -43.59 -7.02 0.14
C GLU A 40 -44.43 -8.19 -0.37
N LEU A 41 -43.98 -8.88 -1.44
CA LEU A 41 -44.79 -9.85 -2.17
C LEU A 41 -44.11 -11.22 -2.31
N ALA A 42 -42.78 -11.27 -2.18
CA ALA A 42 -42.00 -12.47 -2.45
C ALA A 42 -41.71 -13.29 -1.17
N THR A 43 -41.99 -14.58 -1.22
CA THR A 43 -41.40 -15.57 -0.31
C THR A 43 -40.14 -16.14 -0.95
N VAL A 44 -39.05 -16.21 -0.19
CA VAL A 44 -37.74 -16.66 -0.69
C VAL A 44 -37.32 -17.92 0.05
N THR A 45 -36.92 -18.95 -0.70
CA THR A 45 -36.26 -20.14 -0.13
C THR A 45 -34.80 -20.13 -0.53
N PHE A 46 -33.92 -20.36 0.43
CA PHE A 46 -32.48 -20.46 0.21
C PHE A 46 -31.86 -21.64 0.95
N GLN A 47 -30.77 -22.17 0.37
CA GLN A 47 -29.94 -23.22 0.98
C GLN A 47 -28.73 -22.59 1.67
N CYS A 48 -28.43 -23.04 2.90
CA CYS A 48 -27.19 -22.74 3.61
C CYS A 48 -26.63 -24.00 4.28
N ASP A 49 -25.52 -23.83 5.02
CA ASP A 49 -24.85 -24.87 5.81
C ASP A 49 -25.70 -25.40 6.98
N LYS A 50 -26.77 -24.68 7.37
CA LYS A 50 -27.78 -25.12 8.35
C LYS A 50 -29.01 -25.78 7.75
N GLY A 51 -29.08 -25.90 6.42
CA GLY A 51 -30.20 -26.51 5.72
C GLY A 51 -31.00 -25.53 4.85
N VAL A 52 -32.25 -25.88 4.57
CA VAL A 52 -33.17 -25.08 3.77
C VAL A 52 -33.89 -24.09 4.67
N VAL A 53 -33.90 -22.82 4.29
CA VAL A 53 -34.61 -21.74 4.99
C VAL A 53 -35.65 -21.12 4.06
N GLU A 54 -36.87 -20.97 4.56
CA GLU A 54 -37.94 -20.23 3.89
C GLU A 54 -38.20 -18.92 4.63
N LEU A 55 -38.21 -17.82 3.90
CA LEU A 55 -38.28 -16.46 4.43
C LEU A 55 -39.42 -15.69 3.78
N ALA A 56 -40.52 -15.56 4.52
CA ALA A 56 -41.71 -14.80 4.09
C ALA A 56 -41.44 -13.28 3.99
N PRO A 57 -42.28 -12.51 3.27
CA PRO A 57 -42.22 -11.05 3.26
C PRO A 57 -42.09 -10.45 4.66
N GLY A 58 -41.19 -9.48 4.83
CA GLY A 58 -40.93 -8.80 6.10
C GLY A 58 -40.26 -9.64 7.19
N HIS A 59 -39.91 -10.91 6.91
CA HIS A 59 -39.27 -11.77 7.90
C HIS A 59 -37.75 -11.69 7.85
N THR A 60 -37.15 -11.99 9.01
CA THR A 60 -35.71 -11.99 9.20
C THR A 60 -35.23 -13.36 9.65
N TRP A 61 -34.19 -13.87 9.01
CA TRP A 61 -33.44 -15.04 9.46
C TRP A 61 -32.10 -14.60 10.04
N THR A 62 -31.65 -15.25 11.11
CA THR A 62 -30.36 -14.94 11.75
C THR A 62 -29.56 -16.19 12.05
N HIS A 63 -28.24 -16.04 12.01
CA HIS A 63 -27.30 -17.08 12.39
C HIS A 63 -26.19 -16.53 13.30
N PRO A 64 -26.11 -16.96 14.57
CA PRO A 64 -25.03 -16.58 15.47
C PRO A 64 -23.79 -17.48 15.33
N TYR A 65 -22.61 -16.88 15.42
CA TYR A 65 -21.31 -17.57 15.42
C TYR A 65 -20.48 -17.17 16.64
N ILE A 66 -19.56 -18.05 17.08
CA ILE A 66 -18.60 -17.80 18.16
C ILE A 66 -17.19 -17.82 17.57
N ASN A 67 -16.36 -16.81 17.85
CA ASN A 67 -14.95 -16.69 17.44
C ASN A 67 -14.71 -16.53 15.92
N GLY A 68 -15.19 -15.42 15.35
CA GLY A 68 -15.15 -14.88 13.97
C GLY A 68 -14.17 -15.33 12.88
N ALA A 69 -13.11 -16.10 13.16
CA ALA A 69 -12.18 -16.57 12.13
C ALA A 69 -12.69 -17.76 11.30
N THR A 70 -13.64 -18.55 11.83
CA THR A 70 -14.11 -19.80 11.17
C THR A 70 -15.34 -19.58 10.29
N ALA A 71 -16.11 -18.50 10.50
CA ALA A 71 -17.46 -18.33 9.94
C ALA A 71 -17.49 -17.91 8.46
N ILE A 72 -16.55 -17.05 8.03
CA ILE A 72 -16.42 -16.63 6.62
C ILE A 72 -15.91 -17.80 5.75
N ALA A 73 -15.18 -18.75 6.35
CA ALA A 73 -14.70 -19.95 5.66
C ALA A 73 -15.79 -21.03 5.50
N THR A 74 -16.78 -21.09 6.41
CA THR A 74 -17.83 -22.13 6.41
C THR A 74 -19.07 -21.78 5.59
N MET A 75 -19.47 -20.51 5.53
CA MET A 75 -20.66 -20.10 4.76
C MET A 75 -20.25 -19.45 3.44
N GLN A 76 -19.80 -20.30 2.51
CA GLN A 76 -19.18 -19.89 1.25
C GLN A 76 -20.16 -19.26 0.24
N SER A 77 -21.45 -19.59 0.34
CA SER A 77 -22.51 -19.00 -0.49
C SER A 77 -23.89 -19.16 0.15
N ILE A 78 -24.79 -18.22 -0.16
CA ILE A 78 -26.24 -18.42 -0.01
C ILE A 78 -26.79 -18.61 -1.41
N GLU A 79 -27.37 -19.77 -1.67
CA GLU A 79 -28.02 -20.05 -2.95
C GLU A 79 -29.52 -19.87 -2.79
N ILE A 80 -30.10 -18.93 -3.55
CA ILE A 80 -31.55 -18.79 -3.63
C ILE A 80 -32.04 -19.93 -4.52
N THR A 81 -32.76 -20.88 -3.93
CA THR A 81 -33.23 -22.07 -4.64
C THR A 81 -34.65 -21.89 -5.16
N LYS A 82 -35.42 -20.98 -4.57
CA LYS A 82 -36.81 -20.70 -4.97
C LYS A 82 -37.23 -19.29 -4.60
N VAL A 83 -37.99 -18.64 -5.47
CA VAL A 83 -38.68 -17.39 -5.17
C VAL A 83 -40.15 -17.55 -5.57
N VAL A 84 -41.08 -17.21 -4.68
CA VAL A 84 -42.52 -17.28 -4.93
C VAL A 84 -43.12 -15.89 -4.79
N VAL A 85 -43.74 -15.37 -5.85
CA VAL A 85 -44.45 -14.08 -5.83
C VAL A 85 -45.91 -14.34 -6.14
N GLY A 86 -46.82 -13.98 -5.24
CA GLY A 86 -48.26 -14.15 -5.45
C GLY A 86 -48.69 -15.61 -5.75
N GLY A 87 -47.98 -16.60 -5.19
CA GLY A 87 -48.25 -18.03 -5.41
C GLY A 87 -47.64 -18.63 -6.68
N LYS A 88 -46.91 -17.83 -7.48
CA LYS A 88 -46.20 -18.31 -8.68
C LYS A 88 -44.71 -18.47 -8.38
N GLU A 89 -44.17 -19.65 -8.71
CA GLU A 89 -42.74 -19.95 -8.57
C GLU A 89 -41.94 -19.32 -9.72
N LEU A 90 -40.84 -18.65 -9.36
CA LEU A 90 -39.90 -18.00 -10.27
C LEU A 90 -38.57 -18.74 -10.23
N PHE A 91 -37.97 -18.99 -11.41
CA PHE A 91 -36.78 -19.82 -11.51
C PHE A 91 -35.53 -19.11 -10.95
N ALA A 92 -35.11 -19.51 -9.75
CA ALA A 92 -34.00 -18.91 -9.00
C ALA A 92 -32.58 -19.35 -9.42
N HIS A 93 -32.48 -20.28 -10.38
CA HIS A 93 -31.25 -20.93 -10.89
C HIS A 93 -30.14 -20.03 -11.46
N GLN A 94 -30.21 -18.70 -11.31
CA GLN A 94 -29.18 -17.73 -11.75
C GLN A 94 -28.72 -16.78 -10.63
N CYS A 95 -29.21 -16.93 -9.40
CA CYS A 95 -28.88 -16.03 -8.29
C CYS A 95 -27.99 -16.71 -7.26
N ARG A 96 -26.69 -16.81 -7.57
CA ARG A 96 -25.67 -17.17 -6.58
C ARG A 96 -25.12 -15.92 -5.92
N LEU A 97 -25.38 -15.75 -4.64
CA LEU A 97 -24.60 -14.86 -3.80
C LEU A 97 -23.32 -15.59 -3.42
N GLU A 98 -22.29 -15.44 -4.24
CA GLU A 98 -20.95 -15.59 -3.73
C GLU A 98 -20.78 -14.46 -2.73
N VAL A 99 -20.64 -14.82 -1.45
CA VAL A 99 -20.00 -13.93 -0.49
C VAL A 99 -18.56 -13.89 -0.97
N ALA A 100 -18.31 -13.12 -2.04
CA ALA A 100 -16.98 -12.64 -2.31
C ALA A 100 -16.55 -12.07 -0.98
N SER A 101 -15.47 -12.60 -0.45
CA SER A 101 -14.76 -12.07 0.68
C SER A 101 -14.22 -10.68 0.34
N GLN A 102 -15.09 -9.74 -0.06
CA GLN A 102 -15.08 -8.45 0.57
C GLN A 102 -15.48 -8.70 2.03
N MET A 103 -14.52 -9.26 2.77
CA MET A 103 -14.14 -8.61 4.01
C MET A 103 -14.30 -7.11 3.72
N ALA A 104 -14.96 -6.38 4.60
CA ALA A 104 -14.35 -5.10 4.88
C ALA A 104 -12.88 -5.47 5.16
N GLN A 105 -12.00 -5.37 4.14
CA GLN A 105 -10.60 -5.09 4.40
C GLN A 105 -10.77 -3.98 5.41
N GLN A 106 -10.43 -4.25 6.67
CA GLN A 106 -10.15 -3.16 7.57
C GLN A 106 -9.18 -2.34 6.75
N LEU A 107 -9.67 -1.24 6.17
CA LEU A 107 -8.87 -0.41 5.31
C LEU A 107 -7.63 -0.17 6.14
N SER A 108 -6.48 -0.51 5.58
CA SER A 108 -5.23 -0.32 6.29
C SER A 108 -5.19 1.14 6.76
N ASP A 109 -4.51 1.42 7.86
CA ASP A 109 -4.49 2.78 8.43
C ASP A 109 -4.09 3.83 7.37
N GLU A 110 -3.28 3.46 6.38
CA GLU A 110 -2.97 4.32 5.23
C GLU A 110 -4.17 4.63 4.31
N SER A 111 -5.08 3.68 4.13
CA SER A 111 -6.28 3.78 3.29
C SER A 111 -7.44 4.53 3.97
N LEU A 112 -7.42 4.68 5.30
CA LEU A 112 -8.46 5.42 6.02
C LEU A 112 -8.46 6.92 5.65
N PRO A 113 -9.61 7.61 5.75
CA PRO A 113 -9.65 9.07 5.66
C PRO A 113 -8.92 9.72 6.85
N ILE A 114 -8.66 11.04 6.75
CA ILE A 114 -8.18 11.85 7.88
C ILE A 114 -9.20 11.77 9.01
N SER A 115 -8.74 11.47 10.22
CA SER A 115 -9.59 11.45 11.41
C SER A 115 -9.87 12.85 11.94
N ASN A 116 -10.87 12.99 12.82
CA ASN A 116 -11.17 14.27 13.49
C ASN A 116 -9.97 14.81 14.29
N GLU A 117 -9.11 13.94 14.83
CA GLU A 117 -7.90 14.32 15.55
C GLU A 117 -6.79 14.82 14.61
N GLU A 118 -6.82 14.39 13.35
CA GLU A 118 -5.84 14.73 12.32
C GLU A 118 -6.24 15.96 11.50
N GLN A 119 -7.55 16.23 11.43
CA GLN A 119 -8.14 17.28 10.61
C GLN A 119 -7.46 18.65 10.79
N PRO A 120 -7.17 19.14 12.02
CA PRO A 120 -6.55 20.45 12.18
C PRO A 120 -5.17 20.57 11.50
N TYR A 121 -4.39 19.47 11.47
CA TYR A 121 -3.07 19.45 10.84
C TYR A 121 -3.17 19.41 9.32
N TYR A 122 -4.11 18.61 8.80
CA TYR A 122 -4.40 18.55 7.37
C TYR A 122 -4.88 19.91 6.85
N ASP A 123 -5.81 20.55 7.56
CA ASP A 123 -6.35 21.86 7.20
C ASP A 123 -5.27 22.95 7.23
N ALA A 124 -4.39 22.95 8.24
CA ALA A 124 -3.28 23.89 8.31
C ALA A 124 -2.31 23.75 7.12
N LEU A 125 -2.00 22.52 6.71
CA LEU A 125 -1.18 22.26 5.53
C LEU A 125 -1.87 22.73 4.24
N LYS A 126 -3.16 22.42 4.08
CA LYS A 126 -3.94 22.88 2.91
C LYS A 126 -4.06 24.41 2.86
N ALA A 127 -4.22 25.06 3.99
CA ALA A 127 -4.30 26.52 4.06
C ALA A 127 -2.98 27.19 3.65
N GLU A 128 -1.83 26.61 4.03
CA GLU A 128 -0.51 27.16 3.69
C GLU A 128 -0.12 26.87 2.23
N PHE A 129 -0.34 25.64 1.75
CA PHE A 129 0.22 25.18 0.47
C PHE A 129 -0.83 25.06 -0.65
N GLY A 130 -2.13 25.18 -0.37
CA GLY A 130 -3.20 25.21 -1.37
C GLY A 130 -3.18 24.01 -2.32
N ASP A 131 -3.16 24.26 -3.63
CA ASP A 131 -3.10 23.22 -4.65
C ASP A 131 -1.67 22.87 -5.10
N SER A 132 -0.64 23.46 -4.47
CA SER A 132 0.76 23.20 -4.83
C SER A 132 1.26 21.81 -4.41
N CYS A 133 0.53 21.12 -3.54
CA CYS A 133 0.85 19.78 -3.09
C CYS A 133 -0.35 18.84 -3.26
N THR A 134 -0.07 17.56 -3.45
CA THR A 134 -1.09 16.53 -3.63
C THR A 134 -1.82 16.21 -2.33
N GLU A 135 -3.01 15.62 -2.44
CA GLU A 135 -3.73 15.11 -1.27
C GLU A 135 -2.90 14.09 -0.48
N ASP A 136 -2.22 13.17 -1.18
CA ASP A 136 -1.32 12.20 -0.56
C ASP A 136 -0.15 12.85 0.18
N PHE A 137 0.36 13.99 -0.30
CA PHE A 137 1.37 14.76 0.45
C PHE A 137 0.79 15.23 1.79
N TYR A 138 -0.39 15.85 1.78
CA TYR A 138 -1.03 16.35 3.00
C TYR A 138 -1.29 15.23 4.00
N ILE A 139 -1.86 14.11 3.53
CA ILE A 139 -2.16 12.97 4.39
C ILE A 139 -0.88 12.39 5.01
N ARG A 140 0.16 12.14 4.22
CA ARG A 140 1.42 11.57 4.74
C ARG A 140 2.06 12.49 5.77
N VAL A 141 2.16 13.78 5.50
CA VAL A 141 2.82 14.73 6.39
C VAL A 141 2.03 14.92 7.69
N THR A 142 0.69 14.94 7.62
CA THR A 142 -0.19 14.91 8.81
C THR A 142 0.07 13.68 9.68
N ARG A 143 0.30 12.52 9.06
CA ARG A 143 0.48 11.23 9.76
C ARG A 143 1.89 11.02 10.32
N ALA A 144 2.91 11.52 9.63
CA ALA A 144 4.31 11.28 9.97
C ALA A 144 4.73 11.71 11.38
N PHE A 145 4.02 12.68 11.96
CA PHE A 145 4.35 13.23 13.28
C PHE A 145 3.29 12.91 14.34
N ARG A 146 2.43 11.90 14.12
CA ARG A 146 1.40 11.45 15.09
C ARG A 146 1.98 11.18 16.48
N ASN A 147 3.21 10.67 16.55
CA ASN A 147 3.85 10.32 17.81
C ASN A 147 4.44 11.53 18.57
N ASN A 148 4.54 12.72 17.96
CA ASN A 148 4.97 13.92 18.69
C ASN A 148 3.78 14.51 19.48
N LYS A 149 3.90 14.55 20.82
CA LYS A 149 2.83 15.01 21.70
C LYS A 149 2.94 16.46 22.16
N LYS A 150 4.09 17.13 21.95
CA LYS A 150 4.33 18.47 22.53
C LYS A 150 4.13 19.58 21.50
N ASN A 151 4.74 19.47 20.33
CA ASN A 151 4.78 20.54 19.32
C ASN A 151 4.40 20.02 17.93
N ARG A 152 3.47 19.06 17.85
CA ARG A 152 3.12 18.36 16.59
C ARG A 152 2.82 19.33 15.45
N MET A 153 2.02 20.37 15.70
CA MET A 153 1.62 21.32 14.65
C MET A 153 2.84 22.06 14.09
N GLN A 154 3.67 22.62 14.98
CA GLN A 154 4.88 23.33 14.60
C GLN A 154 5.82 22.42 13.79
N GLN A 155 6.05 21.19 14.25
CA GLN A 155 6.89 20.23 13.53
C GLN A 155 6.29 19.88 12.16
N THR A 156 4.98 19.59 12.10
CA THR A 156 4.29 19.23 10.86
C THR A 156 4.45 20.33 9.82
N MET A 157 4.21 21.59 10.20
CA MET A 157 4.34 22.74 9.30
C MET A 157 5.80 23.02 8.90
N SER A 158 6.75 22.95 9.84
CA SER A 158 8.17 23.19 9.53
C SER A 158 8.75 22.13 8.60
N GLU A 159 8.39 20.88 8.82
CA GLU A 159 8.84 19.76 7.99
C GLU A 159 8.18 19.82 6.61
N ALA A 160 6.89 20.13 6.53
CA ALA A 160 6.20 20.35 5.26
C ALA A 160 6.89 21.42 4.42
N LYS A 161 7.17 22.58 5.02
CA LYS A 161 7.88 23.68 4.36
C LYS A 161 9.26 23.25 3.85
N ARG A 162 10.04 22.55 4.69
CA ARG A 162 11.36 22.01 4.30
C ARG A 162 11.25 21.07 3.10
N ILE A 163 10.23 20.20 3.06
CA ILE A 163 10.03 19.27 1.96
C ILE A 163 9.65 20.02 0.67
N VAL A 164 8.71 20.97 0.74
CA VAL A 164 8.28 21.76 -0.43
C VAL A 164 9.44 22.58 -1.01
N GLU A 165 10.21 23.25 -0.16
CA GLU A 165 11.40 24.00 -0.59
C GLU A 165 12.44 23.10 -1.24
N TRP A 166 12.70 21.92 -0.67
CA TRP A 166 13.63 20.94 -1.25
C TRP A 166 13.14 20.40 -2.60
N ARG A 167 11.85 20.07 -2.71
CA ARG A 167 11.25 19.63 -3.98
C ARG A 167 11.41 20.68 -5.06
N LYS A 168 11.20 21.96 -4.74
CA LYS A 168 11.39 23.08 -5.66
C LYS A 168 12.86 23.22 -6.08
N LEU A 169 13.79 23.17 -5.12
CA LEU A 169 15.23 23.29 -5.36
C LEU A 169 15.74 22.22 -6.36
N PHE A 170 15.29 20.97 -6.19
CA PHE A 170 15.73 19.86 -7.05
C PHE A 170 14.80 19.57 -8.25
N GLN A 171 13.77 20.40 -8.45
CA GLN A 171 12.78 20.25 -9.51
C GLN A 171 12.17 18.83 -9.51
N ALA A 172 11.69 18.40 -8.35
CA ALA A 172 11.15 17.05 -8.14
C ALA A 172 9.97 16.74 -9.06
N ASP A 173 9.08 17.71 -9.28
CA ASP A 173 7.83 17.49 -10.03
C ASP A 173 8.06 17.16 -11.51
N THR A 174 9.23 17.51 -12.07
CA THR A 174 9.60 17.24 -13.46
C THR A 174 10.71 16.19 -13.61
N VAL A 175 11.19 15.60 -12.52
CA VAL A 175 12.36 14.71 -12.56
C VAL A 175 12.14 13.43 -13.37
N LEU A 176 10.89 12.97 -13.49
CA LEU A 176 10.53 11.77 -14.25
C LEU A 176 10.40 12.03 -15.75
N THR A 177 10.30 13.29 -16.19
CA THR A 177 10.10 13.65 -17.60
C THR A 177 11.35 14.23 -18.25
N ARG A 178 12.42 14.44 -17.48
CA ARG A 178 13.70 14.96 -17.97
C ARG A 178 14.81 13.91 -17.89
N GLU A 179 15.75 14.00 -18.82
CA GLU A 179 16.96 13.20 -18.78
C GLU A 179 17.92 13.77 -17.74
N LEU A 180 18.56 12.88 -16.97
CA LEU A 180 19.60 13.24 -16.02
C LEU A 180 20.95 12.81 -16.58
N ASP A 181 21.96 13.69 -16.43
CA ASP A 181 23.32 13.36 -16.81
C ASP A 181 23.80 12.09 -16.09
N GLN A 182 24.54 11.23 -16.77
CA GLN A 182 25.06 9.97 -16.22
C GLN A 182 24.00 8.98 -15.66
N ALA A 183 22.70 9.13 -15.97
CA ALA A 183 21.65 8.26 -15.44
C ALA A 183 21.90 6.76 -15.69
N LYS A 184 22.36 6.40 -16.89
CA LYS A 184 22.73 5.01 -17.19
C LYS A 184 23.83 4.51 -16.25
N ILE A 185 24.87 5.31 -16.02
CA ILE A 185 25.99 4.96 -15.13
C ILE A 185 25.47 4.77 -13.70
N TYR A 186 24.55 5.63 -13.24
CA TYR A 186 23.95 5.51 -11.91
C TYR A 186 23.28 4.14 -11.73
N PHE A 187 22.38 3.77 -12.65
CA PHE A 187 21.64 2.51 -12.57
C PHE A 187 22.51 1.27 -12.85
N ASP A 188 23.60 1.40 -13.61
CA ASP A 188 24.59 0.33 -13.76
C ASP A 188 25.41 0.13 -12.47
N CYS A 189 25.71 1.22 -11.75
CA CYS A 189 26.45 1.17 -10.49
C CYS A 189 25.58 0.71 -9.30
N TRP A 190 24.30 1.05 -9.31
CA TRP A 190 23.33 0.64 -8.30
C TRP A 190 22.02 0.16 -8.96
N PRO A 191 21.98 -1.12 -9.36
CA PRO A 191 20.79 -1.69 -9.98
C PRO A 191 19.67 -1.87 -8.95
N GLY A 192 18.61 -1.07 -9.07
CA GLY A 192 17.38 -1.23 -8.31
C GLY A 192 16.32 -2.01 -9.10
N MET A 193 15.54 -2.84 -8.40
CA MET A 193 14.51 -3.68 -9.04
C MET A 193 13.16 -3.52 -8.33
N LEU A 194 12.08 -3.46 -9.11
CA LEU A 194 10.71 -3.58 -8.63
C LEU A 194 10.17 -4.97 -8.88
N TYR A 195 9.35 -5.46 -7.96
CA TYR A 195 8.65 -6.73 -8.10
C TYR A 195 7.15 -6.53 -7.94
N GLY A 196 6.44 -7.53 -7.44
CA GLY A 196 4.99 -7.46 -7.25
C GLY A 196 4.61 -6.66 -6.01
N GLU A 197 3.41 -6.92 -5.53
CA GLU A 197 2.77 -6.23 -4.41
C GLU A 197 2.43 -7.25 -3.32
N ASP A 198 2.32 -6.80 -2.07
CA ASP A 198 1.64 -7.58 -1.04
C ASP A 198 0.11 -7.55 -1.23
N GLU A 199 -0.63 -8.27 -0.39
CA GLU A 199 -2.09 -8.33 -0.42
C GLU A 199 -2.77 -6.97 -0.19
N GLU A 200 -2.06 -5.99 0.39
CA GLU A 200 -2.56 -4.63 0.59
C GLU A 200 -2.24 -3.70 -0.58
N GLY A 201 -1.36 -4.09 -1.51
CA GLY A 201 -0.93 -3.31 -2.66
C GLY A 201 0.44 -2.64 -2.47
N HIS A 202 1.16 -2.91 -1.39
CA HIS A 202 2.48 -2.33 -1.18
C HIS A 202 3.49 -2.93 -2.17
N LEU A 203 3.94 -2.11 -3.11
CA LEU A 203 4.98 -2.47 -4.08
C LEU A 203 6.28 -2.91 -3.38
N ILE A 204 6.94 -3.92 -3.94
CA ILE A 204 8.21 -4.45 -3.44
C ILE A 204 9.36 -3.87 -4.25
N ALA A 205 10.22 -3.09 -3.60
CA ALA A 205 11.50 -2.62 -4.14
C ALA A 205 12.64 -3.43 -3.53
N VAL A 206 13.61 -3.84 -4.35
CA VAL A 206 14.73 -4.68 -3.92
C VAL A 206 16.06 -4.07 -4.34
N ASP A 207 16.95 -3.94 -3.37
CA ASP A 207 18.35 -3.57 -3.55
C ASP A 207 19.24 -4.78 -3.24
N ARG A 208 20.22 -5.06 -4.11
CA ARG A 208 21.16 -6.18 -3.93
C ARG A 208 22.56 -5.65 -3.71
N LEU A 209 23.06 -5.77 -2.48
CA LEU A 209 24.35 -5.20 -2.12
C LEU A 209 25.51 -5.77 -2.95
N SER A 210 25.47 -7.07 -3.28
CA SER A 210 26.48 -7.73 -4.10
C SER A 210 26.62 -7.17 -5.52
N GLU A 211 25.64 -6.39 -5.98
CA GLU A 211 25.61 -5.81 -7.32
C GLU A 211 25.93 -4.32 -7.32
N ILE A 212 26.07 -3.71 -6.14
CA ILE A 212 26.43 -2.30 -6.03
C ILE A 212 27.93 -2.15 -6.29
N GLN A 213 28.27 -1.44 -7.36
CA GLN A 213 29.64 -1.14 -7.75
C GLN A 213 30.17 0.07 -6.99
N VAL A 214 30.48 -0.11 -5.70
CA VAL A 214 30.80 1.00 -4.77
C VAL A 214 31.92 1.92 -5.28
N GLU A 215 33.01 1.36 -5.82
CA GLU A 215 34.14 2.17 -6.31
C GLU A 215 33.77 3.02 -7.53
N ALA A 216 33.05 2.43 -8.50
CA ALA A 216 32.55 3.15 -9.66
C ALA A 216 31.52 4.22 -9.25
N PHE A 217 30.66 3.90 -8.28
CA PHE A 217 29.68 4.83 -7.74
C PHE A 217 30.37 6.05 -7.11
N GLN A 218 31.33 5.83 -6.20
CA GLN A 218 32.08 6.91 -5.54
C GLN A 218 32.87 7.77 -6.52
N LYS A 219 33.41 7.17 -7.59
CA LYS A 219 34.17 7.88 -8.62
C LYS A 219 33.28 8.78 -9.48
N ASN A 220 32.09 8.33 -9.86
CA ASN A 220 31.21 9.07 -10.78
C ASN A 220 30.29 10.06 -10.06
N PHE A 221 29.84 9.75 -8.84
CA PHE A 221 28.87 10.53 -8.06
C PHE A 221 29.52 11.17 -6.82
N ASP A 222 30.68 11.78 -7.01
CA ASP A 222 31.55 12.36 -5.97
C ASP A 222 30.96 13.56 -5.21
N SER A 223 29.89 14.16 -5.71
CA SER A 223 29.19 15.29 -5.08
C SER A 223 27.69 15.05 -4.94
N ILE A 224 27.09 15.73 -3.95
CA ILE A 224 25.66 15.67 -3.67
C ILE A 224 24.84 16.14 -4.90
N ASP A 225 25.31 17.14 -5.63
CA ASP A 225 24.57 17.70 -6.76
C ASP A 225 24.45 16.73 -7.95
N LYS A 226 25.44 15.85 -8.13
CA LYS A 226 25.35 14.75 -9.12
C LYS A 226 24.49 13.60 -8.60
N LEU A 227 24.57 13.33 -7.30
CA LEU A 227 23.98 12.15 -6.68
C LEU A 227 22.48 12.26 -6.43
N ILE A 228 22.05 13.38 -5.85
CA ILE A 228 20.68 13.58 -5.36
C ILE A 228 19.63 13.54 -6.47
N PRO A 229 19.83 14.13 -7.67
CA PRO A 229 18.85 14.06 -8.75
C PRO A 229 18.48 12.62 -9.13
N HIS A 230 19.46 11.69 -9.16
CA HIS A 230 19.18 10.29 -9.46
C HIS A 230 18.41 9.59 -8.35
N ARG A 231 18.78 9.84 -7.08
CA ARG A 231 18.03 9.28 -5.95
C ARG A 231 16.60 9.84 -5.90
N LEU A 232 16.44 11.13 -6.18
CA LEU A 232 15.14 11.77 -6.32
C LEU A 232 14.32 11.12 -7.45
N GLN A 233 14.91 10.89 -8.62
CA GLN A 233 14.25 10.18 -9.73
C GLN A 233 13.80 8.78 -9.32
N TYR A 234 14.63 8.03 -8.61
CA TYR A 234 14.30 6.73 -8.04
C TYR A 234 13.09 6.82 -7.08
N MET A 235 13.08 7.80 -6.18
CA MET A 235 11.99 7.97 -5.21
C MET A 235 10.67 8.39 -5.87
N GLU A 236 10.70 9.36 -6.80
CA GLU A 236 9.50 9.76 -7.56
C GLU A 236 8.98 8.62 -8.44
N ARG A 237 9.87 7.78 -8.96
CA ARG A 237 9.50 6.59 -9.74
C ARG A 237 8.70 5.59 -8.90
N ILE A 238 9.10 5.37 -7.65
CA ILE A 238 8.33 4.55 -6.70
C ILE A 238 7.00 5.21 -6.36
N GLN A 239 6.96 6.53 -6.15
CA GLN A 239 5.71 7.26 -5.91
C GLN A 239 4.73 7.14 -7.08
N TRP A 240 5.22 7.19 -8.32
CA TRP A 240 4.41 6.98 -9.51
C TRP A 240 3.80 5.58 -9.56
N GLU A 241 4.58 4.53 -9.26
CA GLU A 241 4.08 3.16 -9.25
C GLU A 241 3.00 2.98 -8.17
N LYS A 242 3.20 3.54 -6.97
CA LYS A 242 2.19 3.53 -5.90
C LYS A 242 0.89 4.23 -6.28
N ALA A 243 0.96 5.34 -7.00
CA ALA A 243 -0.23 6.02 -7.51
C ALA A 243 -0.99 5.15 -8.52
N ALA A 244 -0.26 4.40 -9.37
CA ALA A 244 -0.86 3.44 -10.29
C ALA A 244 -1.52 2.26 -9.54
N VAL A 245 -0.89 1.75 -8.49
CA VAL A 245 -1.49 0.72 -7.61
C VAL A 245 -2.75 1.25 -6.94
N SER A 246 -2.68 2.44 -6.34
CA SER A 246 -3.81 3.07 -5.64
C SER A 246 -5.03 3.18 -6.53
N LYS A 247 -4.82 3.64 -7.78
CA LYS A 247 -5.90 3.74 -8.76
C LYS A 247 -6.47 2.38 -9.13
N ARG A 248 -5.62 1.38 -9.43
CA ARG A 248 -6.06 0.04 -9.81
C ARG A 248 -6.80 -0.66 -8.67
N ALA A 249 -6.36 -0.46 -7.43
CA ALA A 249 -6.93 -1.08 -6.24
C ALA A 249 -8.18 -0.34 -5.71
N GLY A 250 -8.45 0.88 -6.19
CA GLY A 250 -9.56 1.71 -5.69
C GLY A 250 -9.41 2.16 -4.23
N LYS A 251 -8.18 2.12 -3.69
CA LYS A 251 -7.85 2.51 -2.31
C LYS A 251 -6.49 3.18 -2.27
N ARG A 252 -6.23 4.00 -1.25
CA ARG A 252 -4.97 4.72 -1.12
C ARG A 252 -3.85 3.79 -0.66
N VAL A 253 -2.78 3.74 -1.45
CA VAL A 253 -1.53 3.04 -1.15
C VAL A 253 -0.38 4.01 -1.38
N TYR A 254 0.24 4.48 -0.30
CA TYR A 254 1.42 5.36 -0.39
C TYR A 254 2.67 4.75 0.24
N LYS A 255 2.54 3.58 0.87
CA LYS A 255 3.67 2.83 1.41
C LYS A 255 4.23 1.80 0.43
N HIS A 256 5.45 1.35 0.67
CA HIS A 256 6.11 0.28 -0.09
C HIS A 256 6.93 -0.61 0.85
N ILE A 257 7.25 -1.80 0.37
CA ILE A 257 8.15 -2.74 1.02
C ILE A 257 9.53 -2.60 0.38
N CYS A 258 10.57 -2.54 1.22
CA CYS A 258 11.95 -2.61 0.79
C CYS A 258 12.57 -3.95 1.21
N ILE A 259 13.27 -4.61 0.30
CA ILE A 259 14.10 -5.78 0.61
C ILE A 259 15.53 -5.43 0.24
N VAL A 260 16.44 -5.54 1.18
CA VAL A 260 17.88 -5.37 0.94
C VAL A 260 18.55 -6.72 1.13
N ASP A 261 19.09 -7.26 0.04
CA ASP A 261 19.89 -8.47 0.06
C ASP A 261 21.33 -8.15 0.46
N LEU A 262 21.72 -8.60 1.65
CA LEU A 262 23.01 -8.31 2.27
C LEU A 262 24.12 -9.29 1.87
N ARG A 263 23.89 -10.17 0.88
CA ARG A 263 24.98 -10.98 0.31
C ARG A 263 26.13 -10.06 -0.14
N GLY A 264 27.35 -10.43 0.23
CA GLY A 264 28.54 -9.63 -0.02
C GLY A 264 28.82 -8.52 1.01
N LEU A 265 27.95 -8.33 2.02
CA LEU A 265 28.23 -7.37 3.10
C LEU A 265 29.51 -7.74 3.86
N GLY A 266 30.29 -6.70 4.17
CA GLY A 266 31.57 -6.79 4.85
C GLY A 266 31.91 -5.47 5.55
N LEU A 267 32.86 -5.49 6.49
CA LEU A 267 33.22 -4.33 7.31
C LEU A 267 33.61 -3.09 6.49
N LYS A 268 34.18 -3.28 5.30
CA LYS A 268 34.54 -2.17 4.38
C LYS A 268 33.36 -1.25 4.10
N HIS A 269 32.14 -1.78 3.98
CA HIS A 269 30.92 -1.01 3.69
C HIS A 269 30.50 -0.10 4.86
N ALA A 270 30.99 -0.35 6.07
CA ALA A 270 30.80 0.52 7.23
C ALA A 270 31.94 1.55 7.40
N SER A 271 32.89 1.62 6.46
CA SER A 271 33.93 2.64 6.49
C SER A 271 33.32 4.03 6.45
N ARG A 272 33.96 4.99 7.14
CA ARG A 272 33.48 6.37 7.22
C ARG A 272 33.30 7.01 5.83
N SER A 273 34.20 6.70 4.89
CA SER A 273 34.13 7.17 3.50
C SER A 273 32.84 6.71 2.81
N ILE A 274 32.55 5.39 2.85
CA ILE A 274 31.35 4.84 2.23
C ILE A 274 30.10 5.35 2.94
N VAL A 275 30.07 5.32 4.27
CA VAL A 275 28.92 5.79 5.04
C VAL A 275 28.61 7.26 4.76
N ASN A 276 29.62 8.14 4.76
CA ASN A 276 29.41 9.56 4.45
C ASN A 276 28.94 9.79 3.01
N HIS A 277 29.39 8.97 2.08
CA HIS A 277 29.00 9.06 0.67
C HIS A 277 27.57 8.56 0.42
N LEU A 278 27.14 7.51 1.13
CA LEU A 278 25.80 6.94 0.99
C LEU A 278 24.74 7.65 1.83
N LYS A 279 25.14 8.30 2.93
CA LYS A 279 24.20 8.98 3.85
C LYS A 279 23.24 9.94 3.12
N PRO A 280 23.68 10.82 2.19
CA PRO A 280 22.76 11.70 1.47
C PRO A 280 21.64 10.96 0.71
N ILE A 281 21.91 9.75 0.22
CA ILE A 281 20.94 8.92 -0.52
C ILE A 281 19.83 8.42 0.41
N PHE A 282 20.20 7.98 1.60
CA PHE A 282 19.26 7.55 2.63
C PHE A 282 18.51 8.75 3.24
N ASP A 283 19.23 9.87 3.44
CA ASP A 283 18.66 11.12 3.92
C ASP A 283 17.50 11.58 3.03
N VAL A 284 17.59 11.39 1.71
CA VAL A 284 16.47 11.72 0.81
C VAL A 284 15.18 11.01 1.22
N GLY A 285 15.24 9.70 1.44
CA GLY A 285 14.08 8.90 1.81
C GLY A 285 13.50 9.31 3.17
N GLN A 286 14.34 9.39 4.20
CA GLN A 286 13.89 9.66 5.56
C GLN A 286 13.47 11.13 5.80
N LEU A 287 14.09 12.10 5.11
CA LEU A 287 13.83 13.53 5.34
C LEU A 287 12.77 14.13 4.42
N TYR A 288 12.58 13.57 3.21
CA TYR A 288 11.70 14.15 2.19
C TYR A 288 10.56 13.24 1.73
N TYR A 289 10.57 11.95 2.11
CA TYR A 289 9.50 10.99 1.82
C TYR A 289 8.94 10.36 3.11
N PRO A 290 8.43 11.19 4.04
CA PRO A 290 7.93 10.69 5.31
C PRO A 290 6.75 9.72 5.10
N GLU A 291 6.59 8.78 6.03
CA GLU A 291 5.50 7.79 6.04
C GLU A 291 5.41 6.91 4.78
N THR A 292 6.48 6.76 3.99
CA THR A 292 6.42 5.95 2.76
C THR A 292 6.87 4.50 2.92
N LEU A 293 7.55 4.14 4.01
CA LEU A 293 8.04 2.78 4.22
C LEU A 293 7.01 1.97 5.03
N HIS A 294 6.55 0.85 4.47
CA HIS A 294 5.71 -0.14 5.17
C HIS A 294 6.60 -1.08 6.00
N ARG A 295 7.53 -1.78 5.34
CA ARG A 295 8.46 -2.75 5.95
C ARG A 295 9.81 -2.73 5.25
N LEU A 296 10.86 -3.03 6.00
CA LEU A 296 12.21 -3.20 5.45
C LEU A 296 12.79 -4.56 5.87
N TYR A 297 13.05 -5.42 4.89
CA TYR A 297 13.65 -6.73 5.10
C TYR A 297 15.15 -6.66 4.80
N LEU A 298 15.98 -7.01 5.77
CA LEU A 298 17.41 -7.25 5.57
C LEU A 298 17.63 -8.75 5.50
N ILE A 299 17.83 -9.28 4.30
CA ILE A 299 17.92 -10.73 4.07
C ILE A 299 19.35 -11.18 3.79
N ASN A 300 19.60 -12.47 3.93
CA ASN A 300 20.93 -13.07 3.80
C ASN A 300 21.99 -12.35 4.65
N ALA A 301 21.59 -11.87 5.83
CA ALA A 301 22.45 -11.09 6.71
C ALA A 301 23.67 -11.94 7.16
N PRO A 302 24.90 -11.60 6.76
CA PRO A 302 26.07 -12.36 7.16
C PRO A 302 26.40 -12.12 8.64
N THR A 303 27.23 -12.98 9.24
CA THR A 303 27.61 -12.86 10.67
C THR A 303 28.21 -11.48 11.01
N VAL A 304 28.88 -10.84 10.05
CA VAL A 304 29.46 -9.49 10.21
C VAL A 304 28.42 -8.38 10.29
N PHE A 305 27.15 -8.64 9.91
CA PHE A 305 26.06 -7.66 9.95
C PHE A 305 25.91 -7.01 11.32
N ALA A 306 26.01 -7.76 12.42
CA ALA A 306 25.86 -7.22 13.76
C ALA A 306 26.89 -6.11 14.07
N ALA A 307 28.13 -6.27 13.60
CA ALA A 307 29.17 -5.25 13.75
C ALA A 307 28.90 -4.02 12.87
N VAL A 308 28.49 -4.24 11.62
CA VAL A 308 28.09 -3.16 10.70
C VAL A 308 26.92 -2.36 11.27
N TRP A 309 25.89 -3.06 11.73
CA TRP A 309 24.68 -2.49 12.32
C TRP A 309 25.01 -1.56 13.48
N LYS A 310 25.88 -1.98 14.41
CA LYS A 310 26.33 -1.15 15.54
C LYS A 310 26.96 0.17 15.10
N MET A 311 27.62 0.21 13.94
CA MET A 311 28.27 1.42 13.42
C MET A 311 27.30 2.37 12.71
N ILE A 312 26.26 1.85 12.04
CA ILE A 312 25.39 2.65 11.17
C ILE A 312 23.98 2.88 11.71
N SER A 313 23.51 2.10 12.70
CA SER A 313 22.12 2.17 13.17
C SER A 313 21.74 3.53 13.74
N GLY A 314 22.70 4.28 14.28
CA GLY A 314 22.47 5.64 14.80
C GLY A 314 22.17 6.68 13.72
N LEU A 315 22.41 6.36 12.44
CA LEU A 315 22.12 7.24 11.31
C LEU A 315 20.71 7.05 10.75
N ILE A 316 20.05 5.94 11.13
CA ILE A 316 18.72 5.58 10.66
C ILE A 316 17.69 6.12 11.65
N ASP A 317 16.66 6.77 11.13
CA ASP A 317 15.61 7.33 11.97
C ASP A 317 14.93 6.23 12.82
N PRO A 318 14.47 6.56 14.05
CA PRO A 318 13.89 5.56 14.95
C PRO A 318 12.69 4.80 14.37
N GLU A 319 11.82 5.48 13.62
CA GLU A 319 10.60 4.87 13.06
C GLU A 319 10.93 3.86 11.96
N THR A 320 11.89 4.17 11.09
CA THR A 320 12.42 3.23 10.11
C THR A 320 13.05 2.04 10.82
N ARG A 321 13.85 2.25 11.88
CA ARG A 321 14.46 1.14 12.63
C ARG A 321 13.44 0.14 13.19
N GLU A 322 12.28 0.61 13.63
CA GLU A 322 11.20 -0.25 14.11
C GLU A 322 10.58 -1.12 13.00
N LYS A 323 10.70 -0.71 11.73
CA LYS A 323 10.20 -1.44 10.55
C LYS A 323 11.20 -2.44 9.99
N ILE A 324 12.43 -2.48 10.51
CA ILE A 324 13.50 -3.34 10.02
C ILE A 324 13.36 -4.74 10.60
N GLN A 325 13.33 -5.74 9.72
CA GLN A 325 13.34 -7.15 10.08
C GLN A 325 14.55 -7.83 9.43
N VAL A 326 15.36 -8.51 10.24
CA VAL A 326 16.64 -9.09 9.80
C VAL A 326 16.56 -10.61 9.75
N TYR A 327 16.94 -11.17 8.60
CA TYR A 327 16.94 -12.61 8.34
C TYR A 327 18.30 -13.05 7.83
N LYS A 328 18.94 -13.94 8.59
CA LYS A 328 20.13 -14.68 8.13
C LYS A 328 19.74 -15.85 7.24
N ASP A 329 18.64 -16.51 7.58
CA ASP A 329 18.14 -17.72 6.95
C ASP A 329 17.04 -17.40 5.94
N HIS A 330 17.14 -18.01 4.76
CA HIS A 330 16.26 -17.73 3.64
C HIS A 330 14.82 -18.22 3.88
N ASP A 331 14.65 -19.42 4.42
CA ASP A 331 13.33 -20.01 4.66
C ASP A 331 12.57 -19.23 5.73
N LYS A 332 13.27 -18.73 6.76
CA LYS A 332 12.68 -17.83 7.76
C LYS A 332 12.19 -16.52 7.15
N PHE A 333 12.93 -15.96 6.19
CA PHE A 333 12.46 -14.78 5.47
C PHE A 333 11.18 -15.10 4.68
N LEU A 334 11.15 -16.20 3.93
CA LEU A 334 9.97 -16.58 3.15
C LEU A 334 8.74 -16.84 4.02
N ALA A 335 8.91 -17.53 5.15
CA ALA A 335 7.85 -17.74 6.12
C ALA A 335 7.29 -16.41 6.66
N ALA A 336 8.17 -15.46 6.99
CA ALA A 336 7.77 -14.14 7.44
C ALA A 336 7.08 -13.32 6.34
N ALA A 337 7.63 -13.30 5.13
CA ALA A 337 7.04 -12.62 3.98
C ALA A 337 5.62 -13.12 3.72
N LYS A 338 5.43 -14.45 3.71
CA LYS A 338 4.11 -15.08 3.60
C LYS A 338 3.17 -14.66 4.74
N SER A 339 3.65 -14.65 5.99
CA SER A 339 2.83 -14.24 7.14
C SER A 339 2.42 -12.77 7.10
N HIS A 340 3.18 -11.93 6.38
CA HIS A 340 2.87 -10.53 6.15
C HIS A 340 2.06 -10.30 4.87
N GLY A 341 1.49 -11.35 4.28
CA GLY A 341 0.64 -11.22 3.09
C GLY A 341 1.43 -10.93 1.81
N ILE A 342 2.70 -11.33 1.71
CA ILE A 342 3.47 -11.22 0.46
C ILE A 342 3.36 -12.54 -0.32
N PRO A 343 2.69 -12.57 -1.49
CA PRO A 343 2.62 -13.76 -2.32
C PRO A 343 3.98 -14.14 -2.92
N LEU A 344 4.25 -15.44 -3.12
CA LEU A 344 5.45 -15.89 -3.82
C LEU A 344 5.53 -15.34 -5.25
N ALA A 345 4.38 -15.19 -5.91
CA ALA A 345 4.25 -14.57 -7.23
C ALA A 345 4.69 -13.10 -7.27
N SER A 346 4.84 -12.44 -6.11
CA SER A 346 5.32 -11.07 -5.99
C SER A 346 6.81 -10.99 -5.62
N LEU A 347 7.44 -12.11 -5.24
CA LEU A 347 8.84 -12.14 -4.82
C LEU A 347 9.80 -12.51 -5.96
N PRO A 348 11.08 -12.12 -5.86
CA PRO A 348 12.09 -12.46 -6.87
C PRO A 348 12.28 -13.97 -7.03
N THR A 349 12.47 -14.43 -8.27
CA THR A 349 12.76 -15.84 -8.59
C THR A 349 13.98 -16.38 -7.86
N TYR A 350 15.05 -15.58 -7.74
CA TYR A 350 16.26 -15.99 -7.02
C TYR A 350 16.08 -16.10 -5.50
N LEU A 351 14.96 -15.60 -4.97
CA LEU A 351 14.54 -15.74 -3.57
C LEU A 351 13.42 -16.80 -3.43
N GLY A 352 13.24 -17.69 -4.40
CA GLY A 352 12.19 -18.71 -4.34
C GLY A 352 10.78 -18.17 -4.62
N GLY A 353 10.65 -16.95 -5.13
CA GLY A 353 9.40 -16.43 -5.69
C GLY A 353 9.25 -16.74 -7.18
N GLU A 354 8.32 -16.06 -7.84
CA GLU A 354 8.00 -16.29 -9.27
C GLU A 354 8.07 -15.01 -10.11
N HIS A 355 8.25 -13.85 -9.48
CA HIS A 355 8.24 -12.58 -10.19
C HIS A 355 9.58 -12.33 -10.91
N PRO A 356 9.58 -12.02 -12.22
CA PRO A 356 10.81 -11.86 -13.02
C PRO A 356 11.57 -10.56 -12.69
N GLY A 357 10.87 -9.59 -12.11
CA GLY A 357 11.41 -8.28 -11.74
C GLY A 357 11.34 -7.27 -12.89
N ARG A 358 11.27 -6.00 -12.53
CA ARG A 358 11.27 -4.85 -13.45
C ARG A 358 12.40 -3.91 -13.04
N PRO A 359 13.37 -3.61 -13.92
CA PRO A 359 14.46 -2.71 -13.55
C PRO A 359 13.97 -1.28 -13.35
N LEU A 360 14.47 -0.64 -12.30
CA LEU A 360 14.40 0.81 -12.12
C LEU A 360 15.56 1.41 -12.91
N ASN A 361 15.31 1.74 -14.17
CA ASN A 361 16.32 2.29 -15.07
C ASN A 361 15.74 3.38 -15.99
N THR A 362 16.55 3.88 -16.91
CA THR A 362 16.20 4.96 -17.85
C THR A 362 15.21 4.55 -18.95
N THR A 363 14.83 3.27 -19.06
CA THR A 363 13.86 2.82 -20.07
C THR A 363 12.42 3.13 -19.69
N PHE A 364 12.18 3.53 -18.43
CA PHE A 364 10.87 3.97 -18.02
C PHE A 364 10.45 5.22 -18.78
N LYS A 365 9.29 5.12 -19.44
CA LYS A 365 8.57 6.26 -19.97
C LYS A 365 7.27 6.38 -19.20
N PRO A 366 7.01 7.51 -18.51
CA PRO A 366 5.68 7.78 -17.98
C PRO A 366 4.67 7.75 -19.13
N SER A 367 3.79 6.77 -19.16
CA SER A 367 2.65 6.74 -20.09
C SER A 367 1.40 7.31 -19.39
N VAL A 368 0.72 8.27 -20.02
CA VAL A 368 -0.42 9.07 -19.49
C VAL A 368 -1.70 8.60 -20.23
N PRO A 369 -2.87 8.38 -19.57
CA PRO A 369 -3.68 9.41 -18.84
C PRO A 369 -4.05 9.11 -17.39
N ASP A 370 -3.81 7.91 -16.87
CA ASP A 370 -4.53 7.45 -15.69
C ASP A 370 -3.75 7.47 -14.37
N THR A 371 -2.43 7.61 -14.37
CA THR A 371 -1.66 7.76 -13.14
C THR A 371 -1.33 9.24 -12.93
N PRO A 372 -1.82 9.90 -11.86
CA PRO A 372 -1.51 11.30 -11.63
C PRO A 372 0.00 11.47 -11.47
N LEU A 373 0.62 12.25 -12.35
CA LEU A 373 1.91 12.85 -12.05
C LEU A 373 1.74 13.69 -10.77
N PRO A 374 2.76 13.80 -9.90
CA PRO A 374 2.75 14.83 -8.86
C PRO A 374 2.39 16.16 -9.53
N VAL A 375 1.31 16.79 -9.06
CA VAL A 375 0.70 17.96 -9.72
C VAL A 375 1.80 18.98 -10.02
N PRO A 376 1.98 19.43 -11.27
CA PRO A 376 2.95 20.46 -11.58
C PRO A 376 2.55 21.74 -10.84
N SER A 377 3.51 22.36 -10.13
CA SER A 377 3.32 23.74 -9.68
C SER A 377 2.97 24.62 -10.90
N PRO A 378 1.96 25.50 -10.82
CA PRO A 378 1.73 26.46 -11.88
C PRO A 378 2.99 27.32 -12.03
N THR A 379 3.59 27.26 -13.21
CA THR A 379 4.77 28.04 -13.57
C THR A 379 4.44 29.52 -13.32
N VAL A 380 5.13 30.15 -12.38
CA VAL A 380 5.12 31.61 -12.29
C VAL A 380 5.72 32.09 -13.60
N ALA A 381 4.90 32.67 -14.47
CA ALA A 381 5.36 33.32 -15.68
C ALA A 381 6.48 34.28 -15.28
N ALA A 382 7.66 34.09 -15.87
CA ALA A 382 8.73 35.07 -15.79
C ALA A 382 8.15 36.37 -16.36
N GLN A 383 7.98 37.37 -15.50
CA GLN A 383 7.74 38.73 -15.94
C GLN A 383 9.06 39.24 -16.51
N GLU A 384 9.05 39.54 -17.81
CA GLU A 384 10.09 40.33 -18.49
C GLU A 384 10.11 41.78 -17.99
#